data_AF-A0A1Z9JUM1-F1
#
_entry.id   AF-A0A1Z9JUM1-F1
#
_cell.length_a   1.000
_cell.length_b   1.000
_cell.length_c   1.000
_cell.angle_alpha   90.00
_cell.angle_beta   90.00
_cell.angle_gamma   90.00
#
_symmetry.space_group_name_H-M   'P 1'
#
loop_
_entity.id
_entity.type
_entity.pdbx_description
1 polymer ?
#
loop_
_entity_poly.entity_id
_entity_poly.type
_entity_poly.pdbx_seq_one_letter_code
_entity_poly.pdbx_strand_id
1 'polypeptide(L)'
;MYYFTVSGWIYVADNGVLNEIVNSGKLSSLEDSNIKNLIASVPQQIAQIVEEDRLYREDLHQYLSKNFALKNITKYRELYNYNKSSLGESNFDVNPYKILRDVEFENILTVQAIWIKFSIEICENLKIKYLEIQNLIENKYPKIDYSKLKDNLEKGFWG
;
A
#
# COMPACT_ATOMS: atom_id res chain seq x y z
N MET A 1 -7.36 12.36 -22.59
CA MET A 1 -5.91 12.07 -22.63
C MET A 1 -5.59 11.36 -21.33
N TYR A 2 -5.29 10.06 -21.38
CA TYR A 2 -4.97 9.26 -20.19
C TYR A 2 -3.49 9.44 -19.88
N TYR A 3 -3.18 9.98 -18.71
CA TYR A 3 -1.81 10.23 -18.27
C TYR A 3 -1.36 9.04 -17.43
N PHE A 4 -0.35 8.30 -17.90
CA PHE A 4 0.30 7.26 -17.11
C PHE A 4 1.15 7.92 -16.02
N THR A 5 0.80 7.69 -14.76
CA THR A 5 1.63 8.09 -13.62
C THR A 5 2.36 6.87 -13.11
N VAL A 6 3.69 6.97 -12.90
CA VAL A 6 4.52 5.87 -12.35
C VAL A 6 4.18 5.57 -10.87
N SER A 7 3.35 6.40 -10.24
CA SER A 7 2.75 6.07 -8.96
C SER A 7 1.63 5.05 -9.18
N GLY A 8 1.97 3.77 -9.12
CA GLY A 8 0.99 2.73 -8.86
C GLY A 8 0.28 2.97 -7.53
N TRP A 9 -0.78 2.19 -7.27
CA TRP A 9 -1.32 2.08 -5.92
C TRP A 9 -0.19 1.71 -4.95
N ILE A 10 -0.18 2.31 -3.74
CA ILE A 10 0.78 1.97 -2.69
C ILE A 10 -0.02 1.59 -1.47
N TYR A 11 0.12 0.34 -1.03
CA TYR A 11 -0.46 -0.07 0.23
C TYR A 11 0.41 0.45 1.39
N VAL A 12 -0.08 1.47 2.09
CA VAL A 12 0.56 2.00 3.29
C VAL A 12 -0.20 1.47 4.50
N ALA A 13 0.38 0.47 5.16
CA ALA A 13 -0.19 -0.05 6.40
C ALA A 13 0.19 0.86 7.57
N ASP A 14 -0.80 1.40 8.28
CA ASP A 14 -0.59 2.09 9.56
C ASP A 14 -0.63 1.06 10.69
N ASN A 15 0.43 0.25 10.78
CA ASN A 15 0.52 -0.95 11.62
C ASN A 15 1.53 -0.82 12.77
N GLY A 16 2.04 0.39 13.05
CA GLY A 16 3.06 0.61 14.06
C GLY A 16 2.69 0.06 15.44
N VAL A 17 1.45 0.28 15.87
CA VAL A 17 0.93 -0.18 17.16
C VAL A 17 0.79 -1.71 17.21
N LEU A 18 0.28 -2.34 16.14
CA LEU A 18 0.12 -3.80 16.09
C LEU A 18 1.46 -4.53 16.06
N ASN A 19 2.40 -4.02 15.25
CA ASN A 19 3.76 -4.53 15.21
C ASN A 19 4.46 -4.37 16.56
N GLU A 20 4.26 -3.22 17.24
CA GLU A 20 4.79 -3.01 18.60
C GLU A 20 4.21 -4.02 19.59
N ILE A 21 2.89 -4.24 19.59
CA ILE A 21 2.23 -5.19 20.50
C ILE A 21 2.72 -6.62 20.27
N VAL A 22 2.90 -7.03 19.02
CA VAL A 22 3.40 -8.37 18.67
C VAL A 22 4.88 -8.50 19.04
N ASN A 23 5.72 -7.54 18.64
CA ASN A 23 7.18 -7.64 18.79
C ASN A 23 7.68 -7.36 20.22
N SER A 24 6.95 -6.57 21.01
CA SER A 24 7.27 -6.30 22.43
C SER A 24 6.91 -7.45 23.37
N GLY A 25 6.24 -8.49 22.87
CA GLY A 25 5.72 -9.58 23.70
C GLY A 25 4.51 -9.18 24.55
N LYS A 26 4.01 -7.93 24.49
CA LYS A 26 2.77 -7.51 25.16
C LYS A 26 1.57 -8.34 24.73
N LEU A 27 1.59 -8.88 23.51
CA LEU A 27 0.56 -9.81 23.07
C LEU A 27 0.45 -11.04 24.00
N SER A 28 1.55 -11.50 24.60
CA SER A 28 1.56 -12.69 25.47
C SER A 28 0.74 -12.51 26.74
N SER A 29 0.60 -11.28 27.25
CA SER A 29 -0.21 -10.98 28.45
C SER A 29 -1.72 -10.96 28.21
N LEU A 30 -2.18 -11.04 26.95
CA LEU A 30 -3.60 -11.24 26.66
C LEU A 30 -4.00 -12.68 27.00
N GLU A 31 -4.91 -12.84 27.97
CA GLU A 31 -5.44 -14.16 28.36
C GLU A 31 -6.33 -14.78 27.27
N ASP A 32 -6.95 -13.95 26.43
CA ASP A 32 -7.83 -14.40 25.37
C ASP A 32 -7.05 -14.99 24.19
N SER A 33 -7.06 -16.31 24.05
CA SER A 33 -6.38 -16.99 22.95
C SER A 33 -6.95 -16.64 21.58
N ASN A 34 -8.26 -16.35 21.48
CA ASN A 34 -8.90 -16.01 20.21
C ASN A 34 -8.47 -14.62 19.74
N ILE A 35 -8.58 -13.61 20.61
CA ILE A 35 -8.12 -12.24 20.29
C ILE A 35 -6.61 -12.24 19.99
N LYS A 36 -5.83 -12.97 20.78
CA LYS A 36 -4.38 -13.13 20.60
C LYS A 36 -4.04 -13.71 19.22
N ASN A 37 -4.68 -14.80 18.83
CA ASN A 37 -4.44 -15.45 17.53
C ASN A 37 -4.85 -14.56 16.36
N LEU A 38 -5.98 -13.85 16.47
CA LEU A 38 -6.42 -12.91 15.44
C LEU A 38 -5.41 -11.79 15.25
N ILE A 39 -5.00 -11.11 16.34
CA ILE A 39 -4.00 -10.03 16.30
C ILE A 39 -2.67 -10.53 15.72
N ALA A 40 -2.20 -11.71 16.13
CA ALA A 40 -0.96 -12.28 15.59
C ALA A 40 -1.01 -12.58 14.08
N SER A 41 -2.20 -12.85 13.52
CA SER A 41 -2.36 -13.16 12.09
C SER A 41 -2.33 -11.93 11.19
N VAL A 42 -2.61 -10.74 11.72
CA VAL A 42 -2.76 -9.51 10.93
C VAL A 42 -1.44 -9.03 10.30
N PRO A 43 -0.30 -8.97 11.02
CA PRO A 43 0.97 -8.52 10.43
C PRO A 43 1.40 -9.33 9.21
N GLN A 44 1.22 -10.65 9.24
CA GLN A 44 1.61 -11.52 8.14
C GLN A 44 0.82 -11.23 6.86
N GLN A 45 -0.49 -11.00 6.99
CA GLN A 45 -1.35 -10.66 5.85
C GLN A 45 -1.02 -9.29 5.27
N ILE A 46 -0.73 -8.32 6.14
CA ILE A 46 -0.26 -7.00 5.73
C ILE A 46 1.09 -7.09 4.99
N ALA A 47 2.05 -7.85 5.53
CA ALA A 47 3.35 -8.03 4.91
C ALA A 47 3.25 -8.66 3.52
N GLN A 48 2.34 -9.62 3.33
CA GLN A 48 2.07 -10.20 2.01
C GLN A 48 1.57 -9.15 1.01
N ILE A 49 0.61 -8.31 1.39
CA ILE A 49 0.10 -7.24 0.51
C ILE A 49 1.22 -6.27 0.14
N VAL A 50 2.02 -5.84 1.13
CA VAL A 50 3.13 -4.89 0.90
C VAL A 50 4.18 -5.47 -0.05
N GLU A 51 4.55 -6.74 0.12
CA GLU A 51 5.59 -7.36 -0.70
C GLU A 51 5.10 -7.61 -2.13
N GLU A 52 3.89 -8.11 -2.31
CA GLU A 52 3.26 -8.27 -3.63
C GLU A 52 3.20 -6.92 -4.36
N ASP A 53 2.68 -5.89 -3.69
CA ASP A 53 2.62 -4.52 -4.19
C ASP A 53 4.01 -3.94 -4.56
N ARG A 54 5.06 -4.27 -3.78
CA ARG A 54 6.45 -3.90 -4.07
C ARG A 54 6.97 -4.58 -5.33
N LEU A 55 6.81 -5.90 -5.45
CA LEU A 55 7.28 -6.69 -6.60
C LEU A 55 6.66 -6.20 -7.90
N TYR A 56 5.35 -5.98 -7.92
CA TYR A 56 4.67 -5.52 -9.14
C TYR A 56 5.06 -4.10 -9.55
N ARG A 57 5.29 -3.20 -8.59
CA ARG A 57 5.86 -1.88 -8.89
C ARG A 57 7.24 -2.01 -9.48
N GLU A 58 8.05 -2.91 -8.95
CA GLU A 58 9.41 -3.14 -9.42
C GLU A 58 9.42 -3.57 -10.90
N ASP A 59 8.55 -4.48 -11.31
CA ASP A 59 8.42 -4.92 -12.72
C ASP A 59 8.12 -3.76 -13.66
N LEU A 60 7.12 -2.93 -13.32
CA LEU A 60 6.76 -1.76 -14.13
C LEU A 60 7.87 -0.70 -14.12
N HIS A 61 8.53 -0.48 -12.98
CA HIS A 61 9.67 0.42 -12.89
C HIS A 61 10.83 -0.03 -13.77
N GLN A 62 11.17 -1.32 -13.72
CA GLN A 62 12.23 -1.89 -14.53
C GLN A 62 11.91 -1.74 -16.02
N TYR A 63 10.68 -2.07 -16.44
CA TYR A 63 10.25 -1.90 -17.82
C TYR A 63 10.33 -0.44 -18.28
N LEU A 64 9.72 0.48 -17.53
CA LEU A 64 9.70 1.91 -17.88
C LEU A 64 11.10 2.52 -17.91
N SER A 65 11.99 2.11 -17.00
CA SER A 65 13.38 2.60 -16.96
C SER A 65 14.18 2.21 -18.22
N LYS A 66 13.88 1.05 -18.81
CA LYS A 66 14.55 0.55 -20.03
C LYS A 66 13.95 1.15 -21.29
N ASN A 67 12.64 1.37 -21.30
CA ASN A 67 11.88 1.64 -22.52
C ASN A 67 11.35 3.08 -22.63
N PHE A 68 11.48 3.91 -21.58
CA PHE A 68 10.88 5.24 -21.55
C PHE A 68 11.78 6.29 -20.88
N ALA A 69 11.78 7.52 -21.42
CA ALA A 69 12.50 8.63 -20.80
C ALA A 69 11.65 9.30 -19.72
N LEU A 70 11.97 9.01 -18.44
CA LEU A 70 11.25 9.54 -17.28
C LEU A 70 11.44 11.07 -17.07
N LYS A 71 12.43 11.67 -17.73
CA LYS A 71 12.85 13.07 -17.55
C LYS A 71 11.73 14.11 -17.80
N ASN A 72 10.71 13.76 -18.58
CA ASN A 72 9.59 14.66 -18.92
C ASN A 72 8.31 14.40 -18.12
N ILE A 73 8.28 13.41 -17.22
CA ILE A 73 7.03 12.98 -16.57
C ILE A 73 6.48 14.01 -15.58
N THR A 74 7.36 14.79 -14.95
CA THR A 74 7.00 15.83 -13.98
C THR A 74 6.39 17.07 -14.62
N LYS A 75 6.36 17.16 -15.96
CA LYS A 75 5.66 18.24 -16.70
C LYS A 75 4.13 18.12 -16.56
N TYR A 76 3.64 16.91 -16.30
CA TYR A 76 2.22 16.59 -16.27
C TYR A 76 1.69 16.37 -14.85
N ARG A 77 2.55 16.45 -13.84
CA ARG A 77 2.19 16.36 -12.42
C ARG A 77 3.22 17.11 -11.57
N GLU A 78 2.79 18.14 -10.86
CA GLU A 78 3.58 18.73 -9.78
C GLU A 78 3.63 17.71 -8.64
N LEU A 79 4.79 17.08 -8.43
CA LEU A 79 4.91 16.00 -7.46
C LEU A 79 5.12 16.51 -6.03
N TYR A 80 5.75 17.67 -5.82
CA TYR A 80 5.99 18.22 -4.48
C TYR A 80 6.14 19.75 -4.46
N ASN A 81 5.65 20.39 -3.39
CA ASN A 81 5.78 21.83 -3.13
C ASN A 81 7.23 22.32 -2.93
N TYR A 82 8.18 21.40 -2.72
CA TYR A 82 9.57 21.72 -2.35
C TYR A 82 10.62 21.22 -3.35
N ASN A 83 10.22 20.65 -4.48
CA ASN A 83 11.17 20.10 -5.46
C ASN A 83 10.88 20.64 -6.86
N LYS A 84 11.72 21.59 -7.32
CA LYS A 84 11.80 21.95 -8.73
C LYS A 84 12.89 21.11 -9.37
N SER A 85 12.50 20.20 -10.27
CA SER A 85 13.45 19.42 -11.07
C SER A 85 14.25 20.35 -11.99
N SER A 86 15.57 20.38 -11.82
CA SER A 86 16.51 21.17 -12.63
C SER A 86 17.01 20.45 -13.88
N LEU A 87 16.47 19.26 -14.19
CA LEU A 87 17.04 18.38 -15.19
C LEU A 87 16.74 18.81 -16.65
N GLY A 88 15.74 19.67 -16.89
CA GLY A 88 15.34 20.10 -18.24
C GLY A 88 14.64 18.98 -19.04
N GLU A 89 14.41 19.18 -20.35
CA GLU A 89 13.70 18.20 -21.19
C GLU A 89 14.62 17.04 -21.65
N SER A 90 14.02 15.89 -21.99
CA SER A 90 14.71 14.77 -22.65
C SER A 90 15.10 15.10 -24.08
N ASN A 91 16.33 14.73 -24.49
CA ASN A 91 16.79 14.84 -25.88
C ASN A 91 16.40 13.64 -26.76
N PHE A 92 15.76 12.62 -26.18
CA PHE A 92 15.30 11.44 -26.90
C PHE A 92 13.89 11.68 -27.46
N ASP A 93 13.64 11.18 -28.67
CA ASP A 93 12.30 11.16 -29.25
C ASP A 93 11.46 10.07 -28.57
N VAL A 94 10.46 10.48 -27.78
CA VAL A 94 9.64 9.57 -26.97
C VAL A 94 8.28 9.45 -27.62
N ASN A 95 7.97 8.26 -28.14
CA ASN A 95 6.64 7.93 -28.62
C ASN A 95 5.86 7.14 -27.54
N PRO A 96 4.96 7.79 -26.77
CA PRO A 96 4.18 7.11 -25.73
C PRO A 96 3.17 6.10 -26.29
N TYR A 97 2.88 6.12 -27.60
CA TYR A 97 2.01 5.13 -28.22
C TYR A 97 2.73 3.81 -28.53
N LYS A 98 4.06 3.80 -28.49
CA LYS A 98 4.86 2.59 -28.72
C LYS A 98 4.68 1.56 -27.60
N ILE A 99 4.61 2.03 -26.34
CA ILE A 99 4.39 1.17 -25.17
C ILE A 99 2.99 0.52 -25.19
N LEU A 100 1.98 1.21 -25.72
CA LEU A 100 0.61 0.71 -25.80
C LEU A 100 0.43 -0.41 -26.82
N ARG A 101 1.47 -0.76 -27.57
CA ARG A 101 1.49 -1.87 -28.54
C ARG A 101 2.57 -2.89 -28.22
N ASP A 102 3.14 -2.79 -27.03
CA ASP A 102 4.24 -3.64 -26.59
C ASP A 102 3.67 -4.78 -25.73
N VAL A 103 3.92 -6.02 -26.15
CA VAL A 103 3.37 -7.21 -25.50
C VAL A 103 3.91 -7.38 -24.07
N GLU A 104 5.16 -6.99 -23.80
CA GLU A 104 5.72 -7.04 -22.45
C GLU A 104 4.99 -6.04 -21.55
N PHE A 105 4.74 -4.83 -22.04
CA PHE A 105 3.95 -3.83 -21.31
C PHE A 105 2.51 -4.28 -21.05
N GLU A 106 1.82 -4.83 -22.06
CA GLU A 106 0.45 -5.36 -21.90
C GLU A 106 0.38 -6.48 -20.86
N ASN A 107 1.38 -7.38 -20.86
CA ASN A 107 1.48 -8.45 -19.88
C ASN A 107 1.69 -7.90 -18.46
N ILE A 108 2.62 -6.95 -18.28
CA ILE A 108 2.87 -6.33 -16.98
C ILE A 108 1.59 -5.67 -16.45
N LEU A 109 0.90 -4.87 -17.27
CA LEU A 109 -0.35 -4.23 -16.86
C LEU A 109 -1.45 -5.24 -16.52
N THR A 110 -1.56 -6.31 -17.30
CA THR A 110 -2.57 -7.36 -17.06
C THR A 110 -2.31 -8.08 -15.74
N VAL A 111 -1.06 -8.46 -15.49
CA VAL A 111 -0.64 -9.09 -14.23
C VAL A 111 -0.92 -8.14 -13.06
N GLN A 112 -0.49 -6.88 -13.14
CA GLN A 112 -0.78 -5.87 -12.12
C GLN A 112 -2.28 -5.72 -11.85
N ALA A 113 -3.10 -5.65 -12.88
CA ALA A 113 -4.55 -5.50 -12.73
C ALA A 113 -5.21 -6.70 -12.04
N ILE A 114 -4.72 -7.92 -12.28
CA ILE A 114 -5.17 -9.14 -11.59
C ILE A 114 -4.81 -9.06 -10.10
N TRP A 115 -3.56 -8.70 -9.78
CA TRP A 115 -3.09 -8.65 -8.39
C TRP A 115 -3.68 -7.52 -7.57
N ILE A 116 -4.01 -6.39 -8.19
CA ILE A 116 -4.77 -5.33 -7.53
C ILE A 116 -6.13 -5.86 -7.07
N LYS A 117 -6.82 -6.70 -7.86
CA LYS A 117 -8.09 -7.30 -7.45
C LYS A 117 -7.91 -8.22 -6.25
N PHE A 118 -6.89 -9.08 -6.26
CA PHE A 118 -6.57 -9.92 -5.11
C PHE A 118 -6.22 -9.11 -3.87
N SER A 119 -5.43 -8.04 -4.02
CA SER A 119 -5.05 -7.16 -2.92
C SER A 119 -6.25 -6.46 -2.30
N ILE A 120 -7.20 -5.99 -3.13
CA ILE A 120 -8.48 -5.43 -2.67
C ILE A 120 -9.26 -6.45 -1.85
N GLU A 121 -9.35 -7.69 -2.31
CA GLU A 121 -10.05 -8.76 -1.60
C GLU A 121 -9.39 -9.08 -0.25
N ILE A 122 -8.05 -9.12 -0.20
CA ILE A 122 -7.31 -9.29 1.06
C ILE A 122 -7.56 -8.10 2.00
N CYS A 123 -7.60 -6.86 1.49
CA CYS A 123 -7.91 -5.68 2.29
C CYS A 123 -9.33 -5.73 2.88
N GLU A 124 -10.34 -6.16 2.13
CA GLU A 124 -11.70 -6.35 2.66
C GLU A 124 -11.73 -7.44 3.75
N ASN A 125 -10.99 -8.54 3.56
CA ASN A 125 -10.85 -9.58 4.59
C ASN A 125 -10.15 -9.06 5.85
N LEU A 126 -9.11 -8.24 5.70
CA LEU A 126 -8.43 -7.58 6.83
C LEU A 126 -9.38 -6.66 7.59
N LYS A 127 -10.19 -5.87 6.88
CA LYS A 127 -11.20 -5.00 7.48
C LYS A 127 -12.22 -5.80 8.30
N ILE A 128 -12.71 -6.93 7.78
CA ILE A 128 -13.61 -7.81 8.53
C ILE A 128 -12.94 -8.31 9.80
N LYS A 129 -11.69 -8.77 9.72
CA LYS A 129 -10.92 -9.21 10.90
C LYS A 129 -10.73 -8.10 11.93
N TYR A 130 -10.42 -6.88 11.49
CA TYR A 130 -10.28 -5.75 12.41
C TYR A 130 -11.59 -5.45 13.15
N LEU A 131 -12.72 -5.48 12.45
CA LEU A 131 -14.04 -5.30 13.06
C LEU A 131 -14.36 -6.42 14.07
N GLU A 132 -13.97 -7.65 13.77
CA GLU A 132 -14.13 -8.78 14.69
C GLU A 132 -13.26 -8.61 15.94
N ILE A 133 -11.98 -8.26 15.78
CA ILE A 133 -11.07 -7.97 16.90
C ILE A 133 -11.64 -6.85 17.76
N GLN A 134 -12.11 -5.76 17.14
CA GLN A 134 -12.72 -4.65 17.84
C GLN A 134 -13.94 -5.10 18.65
N ASN A 135 -14.88 -5.81 18.03
CA ASN A 135 -16.06 -6.34 18.72
C ASN A 135 -15.70 -7.24 19.92
N LEU A 136 -14.72 -8.13 19.75
CA LEU A 136 -14.29 -9.02 20.84
C LEU A 136 -13.68 -8.23 22.01
N ILE A 137 -12.88 -7.20 21.72
CA ILE A 137 -12.29 -6.33 22.74
C ILE A 137 -13.36 -5.51 23.45
N GLU A 138 -14.26 -4.85 22.71
CA GLU A 138 -15.32 -4.00 23.26
C GLU A 138 -16.28 -4.79 24.15
N ASN A 139 -16.64 -6.01 23.74
CA ASN A 139 -17.47 -6.91 24.54
C ASN A 139 -16.75 -7.40 25.81
N LYS A 140 -15.44 -7.62 25.74
CA LYS A 140 -14.65 -8.10 26.89
C LYS A 140 -14.39 -7.01 27.92
N TYR A 141 -14.27 -5.75 27.49
CA TYR A 141 -13.97 -4.61 28.37
C TYR A 141 -15.02 -3.49 28.25
N PRO A 142 -16.29 -3.75 28.62
CA PRO A 142 -17.40 -2.82 28.38
C PRO A 142 -17.35 -1.52 29.21
N LYS A 143 -16.44 -1.45 30.19
CA LYS A 143 -16.25 -0.28 31.07
C LYS A 143 -15.33 0.78 30.46
N ILE A 144 -14.65 0.48 29.35
CA ILE A 144 -13.75 1.41 28.66
C ILE A 144 -14.58 2.33 27.77
N ASP A 145 -14.29 3.63 27.80
CA ASP A 145 -14.88 4.61 26.89
C ASP A 145 -14.08 4.65 25.57
N TYR A 146 -14.47 3.79 24.62
CA TYR A 146 -13.81 3.67 23.32
C TYR A 146 -13.95 4.92 22.44
N SER A 147 -14.91 5.80 22.73
CA SER A 147 -15.12 7.03 21.96
C SER A 147 -13.95 8.00 22.09
N LYS A 148 -13.30 8.02 23.25
CA LYS A 148 -12.13 8.87 23.57
C LYS A 148 -10.79 8.32 23.09
N LEU A 149 -10.74 7.06 22.65
CA LEU A 149 -9.51 6.45 22.12
C LEU A 149 -9.15 6.97 20.71
N LYS A 150 -10.14 7.48 19.96
CA LYS A 150 -9.94 8.01 18.61
C LYS A 150 -9.22 9.36 18.58
N ASP A 151 -9.20 10.07 19.70
CA ASP A 151 -8.68 11.45 19.77
C ASP A 151 -7.14 11.53 19.69
N ASN A 152 -6.43 10.40 19.78
CA ASN A 152 -4.96 10.31 19.76
C ASN A 152 -4.37 9.55 18.56
N LEU A 153 -5.15 9.28 17.51
CA LEU A 153 -4.62 8.61 16.32
C LEU A 153 -3.96 9.63 15.39
N GLU A 154 -2.63 9.57 15.28
CA GLU A 154 -1.90 10.29 14.22
C GLU A 154 -2.46 9.84 12.87
N LYS A 155 -2.82 10.80 12.01
CA LYS A 155 -3.20 10.48 10.63
C LYS A 155 -1.91 10.20 9.87
N GLY A 156 -1.71 8.95 9.44
CA GLY A 156 -0.56 8.55 8.63
C GLY A 156 -0.33 9.46 7.42
N PHE A 157 0.94 9.56 7.01
CA PHE A 157 1.39 10.33 5.86
C PHE A 157 0.97 9.63 4.55
N TRP A 158 0.24 10.35 3.69
CA TRP A 158 -0.08 9.91 2.33
C TRP A 158 0.99 10.50 1.39
N GLY A 159 1.84 9.62 0.83
CA GLY A 159 2.88 9.97 -0.14
C GLY A 159 2.44 9.79 -1.59
#